data_AF-A0A392M679-F1
#
_entry.id   AF-A0A392M679-F1
#
_cell.length_a   1.000
_cell.length_b   1.000
_cell.length_c   1.000
_cell.angle_alpha   90.00
_cell.angle_beta   90.00
_cell.angle_gamma   90.00
#
_symmetry.space_group_name_H-M   'P 1'
#
loop_
_entity.id
_entity.type
_entity.pdbx_description
1 polymer ?
#
loop_
_entity_poly.entity_id
_entity_poly.type
_entity_poly.pdbx_seq_one_letter_code
_entity_poly.pdbx_strand_id
1 'polypeptide(L)'
;YPEIFTVVCPKLSSFSVLDCPKLELFQGARAEDEDESISTSTYRQPLIPNLDTIPMLEELYLDWKHISVLRLGQQSEDLKYLKKTLLYFNDVEENEKPPLPLEIFEKVPNLQDLQLGWINSLEIFLIKNTNTRAHKILGQLKILTLDTVSELHYINLEDSWLNTVIEKLHNLKVSNCPDLKNLIHSPCAVSFSCMKELHISGCHGLRQWEFAVTVSDSSEHMAVSQGKDFI
;
A
#
# COMPACT_ATOMS: atom_id res chain seq x y z
N TYR A 1 -14.42 13.91 35.07
CA TYR A 1 -13.22 13.85 34.23
C TYR A 1 -13.39 12.69 33.27
N PRO A 2 -13.40 12.88 31.94
CA PRO A 2 -13.34 11.75 31.03
C PRO A 2 -11.95 11.12 31.16
N GLU A 3 -11.90 9.85 31.55
CA GLU A 3 -10.67 9.09 31.66
C GLU A 3 -10.03 8.95 30.27
N ILE A 4 -8.72 9.17 30.23
CA ILE A 4 -7.92 9.05 29.01
C ILE A 4 -7.72 7.56 28.75
N PHE A 5 -8.37 7.01 27.73
CA PHE A 5 -8.14 5.63 27.30
C PHE A 5 -7.17 5.63 26.11
N THR A 6 -5.89 5.88 26.38
CA THR A 6 -4.84 5.60 25.39
C THR A 6 -4.55 4.11 25.42
N VAL A 7 -4.86 3.41 24.34
CA VAL A 7 -4.50 2.00 24.20
C VAL A 7 -2.98 1.93 23.96
N VAL A 8 -2.25 1.30 24.89
CA VAL A 8 -0.83 1.00 24.73
C VAL A 8 -0.69 -0.50 24.52
N CYS A 9 -0.15 -0.88 23.37
CA CYS A 9 -0.08 -2.28 22.92
C CYS A 9 1.38 -2.69 22.70
N PRO A 10 2.19 -2.85 23.77
CA PRO A 10 3.64 -2.99 23.65
C PRO A 10 4.10 -4.32 23.04
N LYS A 11 3.21 -5.32 22.99
CA LYS A 11 3.49 -6.66 22.43
C LYS A 11 2.77 -6.92 21.11
N LEU A 12 1.98 -5.98 20.62
CA LEU A 12 1.21 -6.17 19.40
C LEU A 12 2.16 -6.07 18.20
N SER A 13 2.24 -7.14 17.41
CA SER A 13 3.11 -7.25 16.24
C SER A 13 2.36 -7.10 14.92
N SER A 14 1.05 -7.30 14.91
CA SER A 14 0.21 -7.13 13.72
C SER A 14 -0.99 -6.27 14.07
N PHE A 15 -1.16 -5.16 13.34
CA PHE A 15 -2.26 -4.23 13.53
C PHE A 15 -3.02 -4.09 12.22
N SER A 16 -4.29 -4.47 12.23
CA SER A 16 -5.15 -4.50 11.06
C SER A 16 -6.48 -3.85 11.37
N VAL A 17 -6.86 -2.88 10.55
CA VAL A 17 -8.17 -2.25 10.55
C VAL A 17 -8.57 -2.05 9.09
N LEU A 18 -9.40 -2.95 8.60
CA LEU A 18 -9.92 -2.96 7.23
C LEU A 18 -11.45 -3.00 7.28
N ASP A 19 -12.08 -2.34 6.31
CA ASP A 19 -13.54 -2.22 6.15
C ASP A 19 -14.25 -1.79 7.44
N CYS A 20 -13.67 -0.82 8.14
CA CYS A 20 -14.17 -0.31 9.44
C CYS A 20 -14.64 1.16 9.34
N PRO A 21 -15.71 1.48 8.58
CA PRO A 21 -16.08 2.85 8.25
C PRO A 21 -16.58 3.66 9.46
N LYS A 22 -17.09 3.00 10.51
CA LYS A 22 -17.54 3.66 11.76
C LYS A 22 -16.42 3.83 12.79
N LEU A 23 -15.26 3.21 12.57
CA LEU A 23 -14.13 3.27 13.51
C LEU A 23 -13.27 4.50 13.24
N GLU A 24 -13.01 5.26 14.30
CA GLU A 24 -12.11 6.41 14.31
C GLU A 24 -10.84 6.04 15.07
N LEU A 25 -9.79 5.66 14.34
CA LEU A 25 -8.51 5.26 14.94
C LEU A 25 -7.68 6.46 15.39
N PHE A 26 -7.42 7.34 14.43
CA PHE A 26 -6.58 8.52 14.58
C PHE A 26 -7.46 9.78 14.62
N GLN A 27 -6.90 10.87 15.14
CA GLN A 27 -7.62 12.13 15.21
C GLN A 27 -7.63 12.79 13.83
N GLY A 28 -8.79 12.83 13.19
CA GLY A 28 -9.00 13.59 11.95
C GLY A 28 -8.88 15.09 12.17
N ALA A 29 -8.55 15.84 11.11
CA ALA A 29 -8.67 17.30 11.13
C ALA A 29 -10.17 17.66 11.27
N ARG A 30 -10.48 18.65 12.12
CA ARG A 30 -11.87 19.16 12.23
C ARG A 30 -12.28 19.78 10.90
N ALA A 31 -13.50 19.49 10.44
CA ALA A 31 -14.16 20.37 9.48
C ALA A 31 -14.40 21.70 10.21
N GLU A 32 -13.82 22.79 9.69
CA GLU A 32 -14.03 24.14 10.20
C GLU A 32 -15.34 24.72 9.67
N ASP A 33 -16.46 24.01 9.80
CA ASP A 33 -17.79 24.56 9.48
C ASP A 33 -18.84 23.78 10.26
N GLU A 34 -19.38 24.41 11.32
CA GLU A 34 -20.81 24.47 11.63
C GLU A 34 -21.00 25.02 13.05
N ASP A 35 -21.53 26.25 13.08
CA ASP A 35 -22.24 26.97 14.14
C ASP A 35 -21.84 26.78 15.62
N GLU A 36 -21.56 27.93 16.24
CA GLU A 36 -21.65 28.16 17.69
C GLU A 36 -23.09 27.91 18.18
N SER A 37 -23.51 26.65 18.30
CA SER A 37 -24.69 26.29 19.06
C SER A 37 -24.45 25.02 19.86
N ILE A 38 -24.44 25.24 21.19
CA ILE A 38 -24.44 24.32 22.32
C ILE A 38 -24.71 22.87 21.91
N SER A 39 -23.64 22.16 21.56
CA SER A 39 -23.62 20.71 21.50
C SER A 39 -22.53 20.24 22.44
N THR A 40 -22.91 19.36 23.36
CA THR A 40 -22.01 18.61 24.23
C THR A 40 -21.05 17.78 23.36
N SER A 41 -20.05 18.41 22.77
CA SER A 41 -19.01 17.73 22.00
C SER A 41 -18.12 17.03 23.00
N THR A 42 -18.50 15.79 23.32
CA THR A 42 -17.57 14.82 23.89
C THR A 42 -16.28 14.89 23.07
N TYR A 43 -15.21 15.40 23.68
CA TYR A 43 -13.85 15.32 23.16
C TYR A 43 -13.57 13.86 22.82
N ARG A 44 -13.82 13.42 21.58
CA ARG A 44 -13.49 12.07 21.15
C ARG A 44 -11.98 12.02 20.99
N GLN A 45 -11.33 11.36 21.94
CA GLN A 45 -9.90 11.08 21.87
C GLN A 45 -9.67 9.95 20.87
N PRO A 46 -8.60 10.00 20.07
CA PRO A 46 -8.26 8.92 19.16
C PRO A 46 -7.97 7.66 19.98
N LEU A 47 -8.43 6.50 19.50
CA LEU A 47 -8.13 5.21 20.12
C LEU A 47 -6.62 4.95 20.15
N ILE A 48 -5.93 5.37 19.07
CA ILE A 48 -4.49 5.31 18.91
C ILE A 48 -4.02 6.68 18.43
N PRO A 49 -3.27 7.45 19.24
CA PRO A 49 -2.82 8.78 18.83
C PRO A 49 -1.83 8.71 17.67
N ASN A 50 -0.96 7.70 17.67
CA ASN A 50 -0.02 7.37 16.61
C ASN A 50 0.52 5.94 16.79
N LEU A 51 1.32 5.48 15.82
CA LEU A 51 1.92 4.15 15.84
C LEU A 51 3.02 3.97 16.90
N ASP A 52 3.47 5.02 17.59
CA ASP A 52 4.49 4.93 18.66
C ASP A 52 3.98 4.15 19.87
N THR A 53 2.66 4.07 20.02
CA THR A 53 1.99 3.24 21.05
C THR A 53 2.10 1.73 20.78
N ILE A 54 2.61 1.35 19.60
CA ILE A 54 2.80 -0.03 19.13
C ILE A 54 4.25 -0.22 18.66
N PRO A 55 5.24 -0.17 19.58
CA PRO A 55 6.66 -0.10 19.21
C PRO A 55 7.19 -1.36 18.52
N MET A 56 6.54 -2.52 18.71
CA MET A 56 6.96 -3.82 18.16
C MET A 56 6.17 -4.22 16.90
N LEU A 57 5.56 -3.25 16.22
CA LEU A 57 4.71 -3.50 15.05
C LEU A 57 5.54 -4.06 13.88
N GLU A 58 5.19 -5.25 13.41
CA GLU A 58 5.80 -5.93 12.26
C GLU A 58 4.92 -5.86 11.00
N GLU A 59 3.60 -5.82 11.17
CA GLU A 59 2.63 -5.77 10.08
C GLU A 59 1.54 -4.72 10.32
N LEU A 60 1.25 -3.92 9.29
CA LEU A 60 0.24 -2.86 9.32
C LEU A 60 -0.74 -2.99 8.15
N TYR A 61 -2.04 -3.01 8.43
CA TYR A 61 -3.08 -3.08 7.40
C TYR A 61 -4.13 -2.00 7.68
N LEU A 62 -4.29 -1.03 6.78
CA LEU A 62 -5.19 0.10 6.97
C LEU A 62 -5.97 0.43 5.69
N ASP A 63 -7.21 0.88 5.89
CA ASP A 63 -8.04 1.55 4.88
C ASP A 63 -7.56 2.99 4.62
N TRP A 64 -7.87 3.54 3.45
CA TRP A 64 -7.53 4.91 3.04
C TRP A 64 -8.04 5.95 4.03
N LYS A 65 -9.24 5.73 4.56
CA LYS A 65 -9.84 6.57 5.59
C LYS A 65 -8.89 6.76 6.79
N HIS A 66 -8.22 5.70 7.23
CA HIS A 66 -7.29 5.78 8.37
C HIS A 66 -5.90 6.24 7.95
N ILE A 67 -5.46 5.87 6.74
CA ILE A 67 -4.18 6.31 6.16
C ILE A 67 -4.12 7.83 6.00
N SER A 68 -5.17 8.45 5.44
CA SER A 68 -5.21 9.89 5.12
C SER A 68 -5.11 10.79 6.36
N VAL A 69 -5.56 10.30 7.52
CA VAL A 69 -5.48 10.99 8.82
C VAL A 69 -4.33 10.51 9.70
N LEU A 70 -3.58 9.50 9.28
CA LEU A 70 -2.44 8.98 10.04
C LEU A 70 -1.40 10.09 10.23
N ARG A 71 -1.06 10.40 11.48
CA ARG A 71 -0.01 11.34 11.83
C ARG A 71 1.19 10.56 12.36
N LEU A 72 2.28 10.60 11.62
CA LEU A 72 3.57 10.10 12.08
C LEU A 72 4.27 11.26 12.78
N GLY A 73 4.50 11.14 14.09
CA GLY A 73 5.03 12.23 14.90
C GLY A 73 6.36 12.75 14.38
N GLN A 74 6.59 14.06 14.49
CA GLN A 74 7.83 14.72 14.05
C GLN A 74 9.07 14.25 14.85
N GLN A 75 8.83 13.73 16.06
CA GLN A 75 9.82 13.14 16.97
C GLN A 75 9.77 11.60 16.98
N SER A 76 8.98 10.97 16.10
CA SER A 76 8.78 9.52 16.16
C SER A 76 10.08 8.80 15.83
N GLU A 77 10.41 7.79 16.65
CA GLU A 77 11.37 6.78 16.24
C GLU A 77 10.86 6.07 14.99
N ASP A 78 11.78 5.60 14.15
CA ASP A 78 11.41 4.78 13.00
C ASP A 78 10.73 3.49 13.47
N LEU A 79 9.70 3.05 12.75
CA LEU A 79 9.02 1.77 12.92
C LEU A 79 9.90 0.62 12.39
N LYS A 80 11.05 0.40 13.04
CA LYS A 80 12.11 -0.50 12.59
C LYS A 80 11.69 -1.96 12.51
N TYR A 81 10.65 -2.35 13.24
CA TYR A 81 10.14 -3.73 13.21
C TYR A 81 9.17 -3.96 12.05
N LEU A 82 8.61 -2.88 11.46
CA LEU A 82 7.62 -2.99 10.40
C LEU A 82 8.28 -3.47 9.13
N LYS A 83 7.87 -4.66 8.68
CA LYS A 83 8.37 -5.32 7.46
C LYS A 83 7.32 -5.46 6.40
N LYS A 84 6.04 -5.43 6.78
CA LYS A 84 4.90 -5.63 5.90
C LYS A 84 3.83 -4.58 6.10
N THR A 85 3.29 -4.06 5.00
CA THR A 85 2.15 -3.15 5.06
C THR A 85 1.17 -3.41 3.92
N LEU A 86 -0.13 -3.32 4.22
CA LEU A 86 -1.21 -3.19 3.24
C LEU A 86 -1.81 -1.80 3.35
N LEU A 87 -1.88 -1.12 2.22
CA LEU A 87 -2.61 0.14 2.07
C LEU A 87 -3.80 -0.13 1.16
N TYR A 88 -5.00 -0.02 1.71
CA TYR A 88 -6.24 -0.40 1.05
C TYR A 88 -7.04 0.85 0.72
N PHE A 89 -7.23 1.15 -0.56
CA PHE A 89 -7.82 2.39 -1.05
C PHE A 89 -9.34 2.27 -1.29
N ASN A 90 -10.01 1.52 -0.41
CA ASN A 90 -11.47 1.42 -0.41
C ASN A 90 -12.14 2.78 -0.11
N ASP A 91 -13.38 2.91 -0.56
CA ASP A 91 -14.24 4.08 -0.32
C ASP A 91 -13.67 5.43 -0.80
N VAL A 92 -12.69 5.41 -1.71
CA VAL A 92 -12.20 6.60 -2.42
C VAL A 92 -13.23 6.98 -3.50
N GLU A 93 -13.70 8.22 -3.48
CA GLU A 93 -14.63 8.71 -4.50
C GLU A 93 -14.01 8.62 -5.90
N GLU A 94 -14.81 8.37 -6.94
CA GLU A 94 -14.30 8.21 -8.33
C GLU A 94 -13.51 9.43 -8.84
N ASN A 95 -13.81 10.62 -8.32
CA ASN A 95 -13.11 11.86 -8.68
C ASN A 95 -11.88 12.14 -7.81
N GLU A 96 -11.73 11.42 -6.68
CA GLU A 96 -10.58 11.55 -5.80
C GLU A 96 -9.42 10.70 -6.33
N LYS A 97 -8.23 11.29 -6.28
CA LYS A 97 -7.00 10.64 -6.76
C LYS A 97 -5.96 10.69 -5.64
N PRO A 98 -6.05 9.78 -4.67
CA PRO A 98 -5.20 9.83 -3.50
C PRO A 98 -3.74 9.57 -3.91
N PRO A 99 -2.79 10.40 -3.46
CA PRO A 99 -1.38 10.13 -3.66
C PRO A 99 -0.94 8.96 -2.78
N LEU A 100 0.19 8.35 -3.14
CA LEU A 100 0.84 7.39 -2.24
C LEU A 100 1.30 8.12 -0.96
N PRO A 101 0.98 7.61 0.25
CA PRO A 101 1.34 8.25 1.53
C PRO A 101 2.84 8.09 1.81
N LEU A 102 3.67 8.93 1.18
CA LEU A 102 5.13 8.88 1.25
C LEU A 102 5.66 9.00 2.68
N GLU A 103 4.93 9.70 3.55
CA GLU A 103 5.27 9.92 4.95
C GLU A 103 5.38 8.60 5.71
N ILE A 104 4.53 7.60 5.41
CA ILE A 104 4.61 6.25 5.99
C ILE A 104 5.95 5.62 5.65
N PHE A 105 6.32 5.67 4.37
CA PHE A 105 7.56 5.09 3.88
C PHE A 105 8.78 5.77 4.50
N GLU A 106 8.73 7.04 4.86
CA GLU A 106 9.86 7.70 5.55
C GLU A 106 10.17 7.10 6.92
N LYS A 107 9.23 6.40 7.54
CA LYS A 107 9.33 5.87 8.91
C LYS A 107 9.50 4.35 9.00
N VAL A 108 9.53 3.64 7.88
CA VAL A 108 9.55 2.16 7.85
C VAL A 108 10.80 1.64 7.14
N PRO A 109 12.00 1.85 7.72
CA PRO A 109 13.27 1.62 7.02
C PRO A 109 13.52 0.17 6.61
N ASN A 110 12.82 -0.78 7.23
CA ASN A 110 12.98 -2.22 7.00
C ASN A 110 11.79 -2.85 6.25
N LEU A 111 10.95 -2.04 5.60
CA LEU A 111 9.82 -2.53 4.81
C LEU A 111 10.31 -3.40 3.66
N GLN A 112 9.75 -4.62 3.54
CA GLN A 112 10.09 -5.59 2.50
C GLN A 112 8.87 -6.03 1.68
N ASP A 113 7.69 -6.03 2.29
CA ASP A 113 6.43 -6.44 1.67
C ASP A 113 5.44 -5.28 1.67
N LEU A 114 5.11 -4.79 0.46
CA LEU A 114 4.11 -3.77 0.24
C LEU A 114 2.93 -4.36 -0.52
N GLN A 115 1.75 -4.18 0.03
CA GLN A 115 0.49 -4.55 -0.60
C GLN A 115 -0.33 -3.29 -0.84
N LEU A 116 -0.86 -3.16 -2.04
CA LEU A 116 -1.71 -2.06 -2.45
C LEU A 116 -3.01 -2.63 -2.99
N GLY A 117 -4.13 -2.22 -2.40
CA GLY A 117 -5.46 -2.75 -2.70
C GLY A 117 -6.45 -1.66 -3.13
N TRP A 118 -7.41 -2.01 -3.98
CA TRP A 118 -8.59 -1.18 -4.29
C TRP A 118 -8.26 0.22 -4.81
N ILE A 119 -7.30 0.29 -5.72
CA ILE A 119 -6.86 1.54 -6.31
C ILE A 119 -7.74 1.87 -7.52
N ASN A 120 -8.35 3.04 -7.52
CA ASN A 120 -9.15 3.56 -8.63
C ASN A 120 -8.37 4.52 -9.57
N SER A 121 -7.16 4.94 -9.17
CA SER A 121 -6.35 5.94 -9.89
C SER A 121 -4.88 5.55 -9.94
N LEU A 122 -4.28 5.61 -11.13
CA LEU A 122 -2.85 5.32 -11.32
C LEU A 122 -1.91 6.42 -10.78
N GLU A 123 -2.45 7.58 -10.35
CA GLU A 123 -1.63 8.67 -9.79
C GLU A 123 -0.82 8.24 -8.56
N ILE A 124 -1.29 7.24 -7.81
CA ILE A 124 -0.55 6.61 -6.71
C ILE A 124 0.81 6.03 -7.15
N PHE A 125 0.93 5.64 -8.42
CA PHE A 125 2.17 5.10 -8.98
C PHE A 125 3.08 6.19 -9.55
N LEU A 126 2.55 7.37 -9.83
CA LEU A 126 3.25 8.48 -10.50
C LEU A 126 3.84 9.42 -9.46
N ILE A 127 5.04 9.07 -8.98
CA ILE A 127 5.73 9.85 -7.97
C ILE A 127 6.93 10.53 -8.61
N LYS A 128 7.03 11.85 -8.46
CA LYS A 128 8.22 12.59 -8.88
C LYS A 128 9.43 12.05 -8.14
N ASN A 129 10.39 11.52 -8.90
CA ASN A 129 11.65 11.03 -8.34
C ASN A 129 12.40 12.19 -7.68
N THR A 130 12.32 12.23 -6.35
CA THR A 130 12.89 13.29 -5.51
C THR A 130 14.06 12.76 -4.67
N ASN A 131 14.55 11.54 -4.93
CA ASN A 131 15.60 10.85 -4.15
C ASN A 131 15.35 10.90 -2.62
N THR A 132 14.09 10.87 -2.21
CA THR A 132 13.69 10.91 -0.79
C THR A 132 13.97 9.58 -0.09
N ARG A 133 13.92 9.59 1.25
CA ARG A 133 14.03 8.37 2.06
C ARG A 133 12.98 7.33 1.65
N ALA A 134 11.74 7.77 1.42
CA ALA A 134 10.66 6.92 0.95
C ALA A 134 11.02 6.18 -0.36
N HIS A 135 11.55 6.87 -1.37
CA HIS A 135 11.98 6.23 -2.63
C HIS A 135 13.06 5.17 -2.42
N LYS A 136 14.02 5.44 -1.53
CA LYS A 136 15.07 4.48 -1.20
C LYS A 136 14.51 3.23 -0.53
N ILE A 137 13.46 3.37 0.27
CA ILE A 137 12.77 2.25 0.95
C ILE A 137 11.93 1.46 -0.06
N LEU A 138 11.14 2.14 -0.89
CA LEU A 138 10.41 1.49 -1.99
C LEU A 138 11.37 0.69 -2.89
N GLY A 139 12.53 1.26 -3.23
CA GLY A 139 13.58 0.60 -4.02
C GLY A 139 14.28 -0.59 -3.34
N GLN A 140 13.91 -0.95 -2.10
CA GLN A 140 14.42 -2.13 -1.38
C GLN A 140 13.36 -3.24 -1.22
N LEU A 141 12.11 -2.97 -1.64
CA LEU A 141 11.02 -3.95 -1.56
C LEU A 141 11.41 -5.28 -2.21
N LYS A 142 10.99 -6.35 -1.56
CA LYS A 142 11.17 -7.73 -2.02
C LYS A 142 9.88 -8.33 -2.53
N ILE A 143 8.76 -7.92 -1.95
CA ILE A 143 7.43 -8.41 -2.29
C ILE A 143 6.56 -7.20 -2.60
N LEU A 144 5.89 -7.27 -3.74
CA LEU A 144 4.84 -6.33 -4.12
C LEU A 144 3.57 -7.10 -4.45
N THR A 145 2.48 -6.75 -3.78
CA THR A 145 1.13 -7.22 -4.13
C THR A 145 0.29 -6.06 -4.63
N LEU A 146 -0.25 -6.20 -5.84
CA LEU A 146 -1.26 -5.31 -6.40
C LEU A 146 -2.58 -6.09 -6.45
N ASP A 147 -3.57 -5.63 -5.71
CA ASP A 147 -4.89 -6.27 -5.68
C ASP A 147 -5.97 -5.25 -6.05
N THR A 148 -6.83 -5.60 -7.01
CA THR A 148 -7.96 -4.73 -7.41
C THR A 148 -7.49 -3.32 -7.79
N VAL A 149 -6.66 -3.22 -8.83
CA VAL A 149 -6.17 -1.94 -9.37
C VAL A 149 -6.88 -1.67 -10.70
N SER A 150 -7.77 -0.69 -10.70
CA SER A 150 -8.50 -0.21 -11.89
C SER A 150 -7.55 0.51 -12.83
N GLU A 151 -7.86 0.49 -14.14
CA GLU A 151 -7.10 1.17 -15.20
C GLU A 151 -5.65 0.69 -15.37
N LEU A 152 -5.18 -0.27 -14.56
CA LEU A 152 -3.84 -0.83 -14.64
C LEU A 152 -3.71 -1.68 -15.90
N HIS A 153 -3.33 -1.06 -17.02
CA HIS A 153 -3.10 -1.75 -18.27
C HIS A 153 -1.79 -2.56 -18.29
N TYR A 154 -0.78 -2.08 -17.58
CA TYR A 154 0.57 -2.64 -17.50
C TYR A 154 1.25 -2.20 -16.19
N ILE A 155 2.18 -3.00 -15.66
CA ILE A 155 2.84 -2.76 -14.37
C ILE A 155 4.00 -1.79 -14.52
N ASN A 156 4.77 -1.89 -15.60
CA ASN A 156 5.85 -0.94 -15.85
C ASN A 156 5.31 0.36 -16.45
N LEU A 157 4.92 1.29 -15.57
CA LEU A 157 4.53 2.63 -15.94
C LEU A 157 5.78 3.51 -16.15
N GLU A 158 5.91 4.12 -17.32
CA GLU A 158 6.91 5.17 -17.55
C GLU A 158 6.73 6.28 -16.50
N ASP A 159 7.83 6.81 -15.96
CA ASP A 159 7.84 7.78 -14.85
C ASP A 159 7.20 7.32 -13.53
N SER A 160 7.06 6.00 -13.30
CA SER A 160 6.57 5.44 -12.04
C SER A 160 7.67 4.90 -11.12
N TRP A 161 7.41 4.89 -9.81
CA TRP A 161 8.24 4.17 -8.84
C TRP A 161 8.22 2.65 -9.06
N LEU A 162 7.18 2.08 -9.68
CA LEU A 162 7.11 0.66 -10.03
C LEU A 162 8.28 0.25 -10.92
N ASN A 163 8.66 1.08 -11.88
CA ASN A 163 9.81 0.84 -12.76
C ASN A 163 11.13 0.71 -11.97
N THR A 164 11.26 1.41 -10.84
CA THR A 164 12.47 1.35 -9.99
C THR A 164 12.49 0.12 -9.10
N VAL A 165 11.32 -0.40 -8.74
CA VAL A 165 11.17 -1.52 -7.80
C VAL A 165 11.23 -2.86 -8.51
N ILE A 166 10.70 -2.94 -9.73
CA ILE A 166 10.47 -4.20 -10.45
C ILE A 166 11.74 -5.02 -10.68
N GLU A 167 12.89 -4.38 -10.89
CA GLU A 167 14.17 -5.07 -11.13
C GLU A 167 14.68 -5.83 -9.89
N LYS A 168 14.32 -5.35 -8.69
CA LYS A 168 14.82 -5.84 -7.40
C LYS A 168 13.81 -6.70 -6.64
N LEU A 169 12.57 -6.76 -7.12
CA LEU A 169 11.53 -7.61 -6.55
C LEU A 169 11.90 -9.07 -6.67
N HIS A 170 11.62 -9.81 -5.60
CA HIS A 170 11.68 -11.26 -5.59
C HIS A 170 10.30 -11.85 -5.92
N ASN A 171 9.23 -11.25 -5.40
CA ASN A 171 7.88 -11.78 -5.55
C ASN A 171 6.95 -10.66 -6.02
N LEU A 172 6.22 -10.93 -7.10
CA LEU A 172 5.17 -10.05 -7.60
C LEU A 172 3.85 -10.81 -7.63
N LYS A 173 2.86 -10.31 -6.90
CA LYS A 173 1.50 -10.82 -6.93
C LYS A 173 0.58 -9.76 -7.54
N VAL A 174 -0.18 -10.14 -8.55
CA VAL A 174 -1.21 -9.29 -9.16
C VAL A 174 -2.53 -10.04 -9.16
N SER A 175 -3.52 -9.49 -8.49
CA SER A 175 -4.85 -10.10 -8.38
C SER A 175 -5.95 -9.11 -8.74
N ASN A 176 -7.00 -9.61 -9.39
CA ASN A 176 -8.25 -8.86 -9.60
C ASN A 176 -8.08 -7.52 -10.35
N CYS A 177 -7.10 -7.42 -11.25
CA CYS A 177 -6.91 -6.24 -12.11
C CYS A 177 -7.55 -6.52 -13.49
N PRO A 178 -8.82 -6.13 -13.74
CA PRO A 178 -9.54 -6.51 -14.95
C PRO A 178 -8.99 -5.86 -16.22
N ASP A 179 -8.38 -4.68 -16.10
CA ASP A 179 -7.85 -3.91 -17.23
C ASP A 179 -6.42 -4.30 -17.61
N LEU A 180 -5.78 -5.19 -16.84
CA LEU A 180 -4.40 -5.61 -17.08
C LEU A 180 -4.29 -6.36 -18.40
N LYS A 181 -3.77 -5.70 -19.43
CA LYS A 181 -3.64 -6.24 -20.79
C LYS A 181 -2.34 -7.02 -20.96
N ASN A 182 -1.27 -6.53 -20.33
CA ASN A 182 0.06 -7.12 -20.37
C ASN A 182 0.81 -6.80 -19.05
N LEU A 183 1.83 -7.57 -18.69
CA LEU A 183 2.59 -7.30 -17.46
C LEU A 183 3.50 -6.08 -17.60
N ILE A 184 4.19 -5.95 -18.73
CA ILE A 184 5.16 -4.89 -18.97
C ILE A 184 4.87 -4.29 -20.35
N HIS A 185 4.90 -2.96 -20.44
CA HIS A 185 4.81 -2.22 -21.69
C HIS A 185 6.14 -1.52 -21.98
N SER A 186 7.16 -2.29 -22.35
CA SER A 186 8.47 -1.73 -22.71
C SER A 186 9.10 -2.52 -23.87
N PRO A 187 9.57 -1.85 -24.93
CA PRO A 187 10.35 -2.47 -26.01
C PRO A 187 11.77 -2.83 -25.57
N CYS A 188 12.26 -2.20 -24.49
CA CYS A 188 13.47 -2.62 -23.79
C CYS A 188 13.11 -3.75 -22.84
N ALA A 189 13.93 -4.82 -22.81
CA ALA A 189 13.76 -5.92 -21.87
C ALA A 189 13.89 -5.39 -20.44
N VAL A 190 12.76 -5.11 -19.79
CA VAL A 190 12.73 -4.92 -18.35
C VAL A 190 13.10 -6.27 -17.76
N SER A 191 14.26 -6.32 -17.12
CA SER A 191 14.75 -7.57 -16.55
C SER A 191 14.19 -7.72 -15.14
N PHE A 192 13.42 -8.77 -14.92
CA PHE A 192 13.09 -9.24 -13.58
C PHE A 192 14.30 -9.96 -12.96
N SER A 193 15.40 -9.23 -12.81
CA SER A 193 16.72 -9.81 -12.51
C SER A 193 16.77 -10.58 -11.19
N CYS A 194 15.93 -10.19 -10.22
CA CYS A 194 15.88 -10.80 -8.89
C CYS A 194 14.60 -11.62 -8.65
N MET A 195 13.70 -11.73 -9.64
CA MET A 195 12.39 -12.33 -9.44
C MET A 195 12.47 -13.84 -9.31
N LYS A 196 11.85 -14.34 -8.25
CA LYS A 196 11.73 -15.74 -7.90
C LYS A 196 10.33 -16.27 -8.17
N GLU A 197 9.33 -15.45 -7.87
CA GLU A 197 7.91 -15.81 -7.97
C GLU A 197 7.10 -14.71 -8.64
N LEU A 198 6.23 -15.14 -9.55
CA LEU A 198 5.21 -14.31 -10.16
C LEU A 198 3.87 -15.03 -10.05
N HIS A 199 2.90 -14.36 -9.45
CA HIS A 199 1.54 -14.86 -9.30
C HIS A 199 0.53 -13.89 -9.89
N ILE A 200 -0.30 -14.39 -10.80
CA ILE A 200 -1.37 -13.61 -11.44
C ILE A 200 -2.67 -14.40 -11.34
N SER A 201 -3.73 -13.73 -10.84
CA SER A 201 -5.06 -14.33 -10.66
C SER A 201 -6.15 -13.27 -10.87
N GLY A 202 -7.35 -13.64 -11.33
CA GLY A 202 -8.45 -12.68 -11.52
C GLY A 202 -8.21 -11.53 -12.52
N CYS A 203 -7.14 -11.57 -13.32
CA CYS A 203 -6.82 -10.55 -14.34
C CYS A 203 -7.37 -10.95 -15.71
N HIS A 204 -8.68 -10.79 -15.91
CA HIS A 204 -9.36 -11.26 -17.13
C HIS A 204 -8.98 -10.51 -18.42
N GLY A 205 -8.43 -9.30 -18.30
CA GLY A 205 -7.94 -8.51 -19.44
C GLY A 205 -6.64 -9.00 -20.04
N LEU A 206 -5.94 -9.94 -19.38
CA LEU A 206 -4.57 -10.34 -19.75
C LEU A 206 -4.60 -11.22 -20.99
N ARG A 207 -4.24 -10.63 -22.15
CA ARG A 207 -4.42 -11.26 -23.46
C ARG A 207 -3.16 -11.91 -24.03
N GLN A 208 -1.98 -11.46 -23.64
CA GLN A 208 -0.71 -11.94 -24.20
C GLN A 208 0.38 -12.07 -23.13
N TRP A 209 0.96 -13.27 -23.04
CA TRP A 209 2.30 -13.50 -22.49
C TRP A 209 3.36 -13.52 -23.62
N GLU A 210 3.02 -13.09 -24.84
CA GLU A 210 3.89 -13.22 -26.01
C GLU A 210 5.00 -12.17 -26.07
N PHE A 211 5.85 -12.07 -25.04
CA PHE A 211 7.24 -11.65 -25.20
C PHE A 211 8.07 -12.40 -24.15
N ALA A 212 9.23 -12.88 -24.58
CA ALA A 212 10.18 -13.57 -23.71
C ALA A 212 10.52 -12.67 -22.52
N VAL A 213 9.86 -12.90 -21.38
CA VAL A 213 10.41 -12.48 -20.12
C VAL A 213 11.71 -13.27 -19.99
N THR A 214 12.85 -12.62 -20.20
CA THR A 214 14.14 -13.19 -19.80
C THR A 214 14.17 -13.13 -18.29
N VAL A 215 13.51 -14.10 -17.66
CA VAL A 215 13.73 -14.40 -16.27
C VAL A 215 15.12 -15.04 -16.23
N SER A 216 16.06 -14.42 -15.53
CA SER A 216 17.34 -15.07 -15.22
C SER A 216 17.06 -16.42 -14.52
N ASP A 217 17.92 -17.43 -14.74
CA ASP A 217 17.82 -18.84 -14.29
C ASP A 217 17.55 -19.09 -12.78
N SER A 218 17.23 -18.07 -11.98
CA SER A 218 16.95 -18.11 -10.54
C SER A 218 15.45 -18.16 -10.16
N SER A 219 14.51 -18.28 -11.11
CA SER A 219 13.08 -18.40 -10.78
C SER A 219 12.68 -19.85 -10.49
N GLU A 220 12.40 -20.14 -9.21
CA GLU A 220 12.08 -21.50 -8.76
C GLU A 220 10.60 -21.85 -8.98
N HIS A 221 9.68 -20.87 -9.04
CA HIS A 221 8.25 -21.12 -9.20
C HIS A 221 7.51 -19.99 -9.95
N MET A 222 7.13 -20.23 -11.22
CA MET A 222 6.20 -19.37 -11.95
C MET A 222 4.83 -20.04 -12.02
N ALA A 223 3.85 -19.48 -11.31
CA ALA A 223 2.48 -20.00 -11.29
C ALA A 223 1.53 -18.95 -11.87
N VAL A 224 1.11 -19.15 -13.12
CA VAL A 224 -0.03 -18.43 -13.70
C VAL A 224 -1.26 -19.29 -13.49
N SER A 225 -2.05 -18.99 -12.46
CA SER A 225 -3.33 -19.64 -12.24
C SER A 225 -4.45 -18.73 -12.68
N GLN A 226 -5.00 -18.98 -13.88
CA GLN A 226 -6.32 -18.46 -14.24
C GLN A 226 -7.37 -19.30 -13.49
N GLY A 227 -7.55 -19.01 -12.20
CA GLY A 227 -8.64 -19.58 -11.42
C GLY A 227 -9.96 -19.06 -11.98
N LYS A 228 -10.86 -19.97 -12.35
CA LYS A 228 -12.29 -19.65 -12.39
C LYS A 228 -12.74 -19.49 -10.95
N ASP A 229 -13.44 -18.40 -10.67
CA ASP A 229 -14.03 -18.11 -9.38
C ASP A 229 -14.82 -19.32 -8.86
N PHE A 230 -14.57 -19.69 -7.61
CA PHE A 230 -15.57 -20.36 -6.79
C PHE A 230 -16.18 -19.29 -5.88
N ILE A 231 -17.35 -18.80 -6.35
CA ILE A 231 -18.51 -18.21 -5.65
C ILE A 231 -18.22 -17.41 -4.37
#